data_AF-A0A231VYV5-F1
#
_entry.id   AF-A0A231VYV5-F1
#
_cell.length_a   1.000
_cell.length_b   1.000
_cell.length_c   1.000
_cell.angle_alpha   90.00
_cell.angle_beta   90.00
_cell.angle_gamma   90.00
#
_symmetry.space_group_name_H-M   'P 1'
#
loop_
_entity.id
_entity.type
_entity.pdbx_description
1 polymer ?
#
loop_
_entity_poly.entity_id
_entity_poly.type
_entity_poly.pdbx_seq_one_letter_code
_entity_poly.pdbx_strand_id
1 'polypeptide(L)'
;MIERLWYQVSAQILSFIMYIVSVIIYLVKLDGLNKLLLMKYPSNSPFKIMGHNNNQPLLYIIGAIIFYIVGILLIVYFSKSMSRVSIEGTIFLIISVILIIVSLILIFFFINNPILRAFLVVIGLSSIFMGAISQS
;
A
#
# COMPACT_ATOMS: atom_id res chain seq x y z
N MET A 1 -7.93 -21.72 22.01
CA MET A 1 -7.02 -21.10 21.01
C MET A 1 -7.44 -19.66 20.70
N ILE A 2 -8.63 -19.42 20.12
CA ILE A 2 -9.10 -18.07 19.77
C ILE A 2 -9.22 -17.11 20.97
N GLU A 3 -9.77 -17.57 22.10
CA GLU A 3 -9.87 -16.74 23.32
C GLU A 3 -8.50 -16.32 23.88
N ARG A 4 -7.50 -17.21 23.80
CA ARG A 4 -6.13 -16.89 24.25
C ARG A 4 -5.47 -15.85 23.36
N LEU A 5 -5.70 -15.94 22.04
CA LEU A 5 -5.23 -14.93 21.08
C LEU A 5 -5.90 -13.58 21.35
N TRP A 6 -7.22 -13.56 21.54
CA TRP A 6 -7.94 -12.32 21.83
C TRP A 6 -7.44 -11.65 23.12
N TYR A 7 -7.21 -12.43 24.17
CA TYR A 7 -6.70 -11.90 25.43
C TYR A 7 -5.29 -11.31 25.31
N GLN A 8 -4.41 -11.94 24.52
CA GLN A 8 -3.00 -11.54 24.41
C GLN A 8 -2.75 -10.43 23.37
N VAL A 9 -3.48 -10.44 22.25
CA VAL A 9 -3.18 -9.61 21.07
C VAL A 9 -4.41 -8.94 20.44
N SER A 10 -5.46 -8.65 21.21
CA SER A 10 -6.68 -7.98 20.73
C SER A 10 -6.40 -6.68 19.96
N ALA A 11 -5.51 -5.83 20.47
CA ALA A 11 -5.15 -4.57 19.80
C ALA A 11 -4.47 -4.79 18.45
N GLN A 12 -3.58 -5.78 18.35
CA GLN A 12 -2.92 -6.17 17.11
C GLN A 12 -3.91 -6.77 16.11
N ILE A 13 -4.84 -7.61 16.58
CA ILE A 13 -5.91 -8.18 15.74
C ILE A 13 -6.77 -7.04 15.15
N LEU A 14 -7.26 -6.12 15.98
CA LEU A 14 -8.11 -5.01 15.53
C LEU A 14 -7.38 -4.08 14.55
N SER A 15 -6.16 -3.67 14.89
CA SER A 15 -5.36 -2.81 14.00
C SER A 15 -5.02 -3.50 12.67
N PHE A 16 -4.73 -4.81 12.69
CA PHE A 16 -4.51 -5.60 11.48
C PHE A 16 -5.76 -5.66 10.59
N ILE A 17 -6.92 -5.99 11.17
CA ILE A 17 -8.19 -6.08 10.41
C ILE A 17 -8.54 -4.71 9.80
N MET A 18 -8.48 -3.64 10.59
CA MET A 18 -8.76 -2.28 10.09
C MET A 18 -7.82 -1.89 8.95
N TYR A 19 -6.53 -2.22 9.06
CA TYR A 19 -5.55 -1.95 8.02
C TYR A 19 -5.87 -2.72 6.74
N ILE A 20 -6.05 -4.04 6.81
CA ILE A 20 -6.31 -4.89 5.63
C ILE A 20 -7.60 -4.49 4.92
N VAL A 21 -8.69 -4.28 5.66
CA VAL A 21 -9.97 -3.84 5.07
C VAL A 21 -9.79 -2.49 4.34
N SER A 22 -9.06 -1.56 4.96
CA SER A 22 -8.79 -0.25 4.37
C SER A 22 -7.93 -0.35 3.11
N VAL A 23 -6.90 -1.21 3.11
CA VAL A 23 -6.06 -1.49 1.94
C VAL A 23 -6.87 -2.11 0.81
N ILE A 24 -7.74 -3.09 1.09
CA ILE A 24 -8.58 -3.72 0.06
C ILE A 24 -9.49 -2.68 -0.60
N ILE A 25 -10.18 -1.86 0.19
CA ILE A 25 -11.04 -0.79 -0.34
C ILE A 25 -10.23 0.18 -1.20
N TYR A 26 -9.03 0.54 -0.74
CA TYR A 26 -8.13 1.42 -1.48
C TYR A 26 -7.69 0.80 -2.81
N LEU A 27 -7.26 -0.46 -2.82
CA LEU A 27 -6.79 -1.16 -4.02
C LEU A 27 -7.91 -1.31 -5.07
N VAL A 28 -9.13 -1.64 -4.65
CA VAL A 28 -10.29 -1.74 -5.56
C VAL A 28 -10.58 -0.39 -6.24
N LYS A 29 -10.57 0.69 -5.46
CA LYS A 29 -10.80 2.04 -5.99
C LYS A 29 -9.66 2.50 -6.91
N LEU A 30 -8.43 2.18 -6.55
CA LEU A 30 -7.24 2.48 -7.33
C LEU A 30 -7.23 1.72 -8.66
N ASP A 31 -7.58 0.43 -8.68
CA ASP A 31 -7.71 -0.35 -9.91
C ASP A 31 -8.76 0.25 -10.87
N GLY A 32 -9.91 0.65 -10.31
CA GLY A 32 -10.95 1.34 -11.07
C GLY A 32 -10.43 2.64 -11.71
N LEU A 33 -9.70 3.46 -10.95
CA LEU A 33 -9.09 4.67 -11.47
C LEU A 33 -8.03 4.36 -12.54
N ASN A 34 -7.16 3.37 -12.32
CA ASN A 34 -6.13 2.97 -13.27
C ASN A 34 -6.73 2.56 -14.61
N LYS A 35 -7.79 1.74 -14.60
CA LYS A 35 -8.51 1.34 -15.82
C LYS A 35 -9.11 2.55 -16.54
N LEU A 36 -9.73 3.48 -15.81
CA LEU A 36 -10.28 4.71 -16.39
C LEU A 36 -9.18 5.59 -17.02
N LEU A 37 -8.04 5.74 -16.36
CA LEU A 37 -6.92 6.53 -16.87
C LEU A 37 -6.31 5.91 -18.12
N LEU A 38 -6.12 4.58 -18.14
CA LEU A 38 -5.59 3.85 -19.29
C LEU A 38 -6.54 3.90 -20.49
N MET A 39 -7.86 3.84 -20.27
CA MET A 39 -8.85 4.00 -21.35
C MET A 39 -8.90 5.43 -21.90
N LYS A 40 -8.79 6.44 -21.04
CA LYS A 40 -8.96 7.85 -21.42
C LYS A 40 -7.70 8.49 -21.98
N TYR A 41 -6.51 8.03 -21.57
CA TYR A 41 -5.23 8.61 -21.96
C TYR A 41 -4.26 7.56 -22.53
N PRO A 42 -4.59 6.89 -23.65
CA PRO A 42 -3.73 5.88 -24.26
C PRO A 42 -2.39 6.42 -24.76
N SER A 43 -2.30 7.73 -25.03
CA SER A 43 -1.06 8.41 -25.45
C SER A 43 -0.11 8.77 -24.29
N ASN A 44 -0.36 8.27 -23.08
CA ASN A 44 0.50 8.45 -21.89
C ASN A 44 0.88 9.90 -21.55
N SER A 45 0.01 10.88 -21.87
CA SER A 45 0.24 12.28 -21.51
C SER A 45 0.30 12.45 -19.98
N PRO A 46 1.48 12.64 -19.37
CA PRO A 46 1.64 12.57 -17.90
C PRO A 46 0.88 13.68 -17.19
N PHE A 47 0.90 14.89 -17.77
CA PHE A 47 0.17 16.04 -17.25
C PHE A 47 -1.35 15.86 -17.30
N LYS A 48 -1.89 15.22 -18.34
CA LYS A 48 -3.33 14.95 -18.44
C LYS A 48 -3.78 13.85 -17.49
N ILE A 49 -2.94 12.84 -17.28
CA ILE A 49 -3.17 11.82 -16.26
C ILE A 49 -3.20 12.49 -14.89
N MET A 50 -2.20 13.31 -14.57
CA MET A 50 -2.14 13.98 -13.27
C MET A 50 -3.27 14.97 -13.01
N GLY A 51 -3.68 15.72 -14.03
CA GLY A 51 -4.82 16.65 -13.96
C GLY A 51 -6.19 15.97 -14.02
N HIS A 52 -6.27 14.64 -14.05
CA HIS A 52 -7.55 13.94 -14.18
C HIS A 52 -8.45 14.19 -12.98
N ASN A 53 -9.69 14.61 -13.26
CA ASN A 53 -10.77 14.77 -12.29
C ASN A 53 -10.32 15.53 -11.01
N ASN A 54 -9.86 16.77 -11.18
CA ASN A 54 -9.39 17.63 -10.09
C ASN A 54 -8.22 17.03 -9.28
N ASN A 55 -7.19 16.56 -9.98
CA ASN A 55 -5.98 15.96 -9.39
C ASN A 55 -6.24 14.71 -8.54
N GLN A 56 -7.30 13.96 -8.86
CA GLN A 56 -7.64 12.72 -8.15
C GLN A 56 -6.45 11.74 -8.03
N PRO A 57 -5.60 11.53 -9.05
CA PRO A 57 -4.44 10.63 -8.92
C PRO A 57 -3.43 11.05 -7.85
N LEU A 58 -3.29 12.35 -7.59
CA LEU A 58 -2.41 12.86 -6.54
C LEU A 58 -2.92 12.48 -5.13
N LEU A 59 -4.23 12.46 -4.94
CA LEU A 59 -4.84 11.97 -3.68
C LEU A 59 -4.56 10.48 -3.46
N TYR A 60 -4.56 9.67 -4.52
CA TYR A 60 -4.19 8.25 -4.42
C TYR A 60 -2.72 8.07 -4.04
N ILE A 61 -1.81 8.90 -4.57
CA ILE A 61 -0.39 8.88 -4.16
C ILE A 61 -0.25 9.21 -2.68
N ILE A 62 -0.91 10.26 -2.19
CA ILE A 62 -0.89 10.62 -0.77
C ILE A 62 -1.44 9.46 0.08
N GLY A 63 -2.57 8.86 -0.33
CA GLY A 63 -3.14 7.70 0.35
C GLY A 63 -2.17 6.53 0.43
N ALA A 64 -1.40 6.28 -0.63
CA ALA A 64 -0.38 5.24 -0.64
C ALA A 64 0.74 5.47 0.36
N ILE A 65 1.25 6.71 0.41
CA ILE A 65 2.29 7.12 1.35
C ILE A 65 1.78 6.89 2.78
N ILE A 66 0.52 7.25 3.06
CA ILE A 66 -0.10 7.02 4.37
C ILE A 66 -0.16 5.50 4.67
N PHE A 67 -0.64 4.67 3.74
CA PHE A 67 -0.69 3.22 3.94
C PHE A 67 0.70 2.58 4.12
N TYR A 68 1.73 3.14 3.47
CA TYR A 68 3.12 2.73 3.65
C TYR A 68 3.62 3.05 5.05
N ILE A 69 3.44 4.30 5.49
CA ILE A 69 3.85 4.72 6.84
C ILE A 69 3.14 3.88 7.90
N VAL A 70 1.81 3.74 7.80
CA VAL A 70 1.03 2.94 8.75
C VAL A 70 1.44 1.47 8.71
N GLY A 71 1.64 0.89 7.52
CA GLY A 71 2.08 -0.50 7.38
C GLY A 71 3.43 -0.74 8.05
N ILE A 72 4.41 0.15 7.84
CA ILE A 72 5.73 0.07 8.49
C ILE A 72 5.60 0.18 10.01
N LEU A 73 4.80 1.14 10.51
CA LEU A 73 4.56 1.30 11.95
C LEU A 73 3.94 0.03 12.56
N LEU A 74 2.99 -0.61 11.88
CA LEU A 74 2.38 -1.87 12.31
C LEU A 74 3.40 -3.02 12.31
N ILE A 75 4.26 -3.12 11.29
CA ILE A 75 5.32 -4.13 11.26
C ILE A 75 6.24 -3.99 12.48
N VAL A 76 6.69 -2.77 12.78
CA VAL A 76 7.53 -2.51 13.96
C VAL A 76 6.80 -2.84 15.26
N TYR A 77 5.53 -2.44 15.37
CA TYR A 77 4.71 -2.69 16.54
C TYR A 77 4.48 -4.20 16.79
N PHE A 78 4.18 -4.96 15.73
CA PHE A 78 3.93 -6.40 15.83
C PHE A 78 5.23 -7.15 16.14
N SER A 79 6.33 -6.79 15.48
CA SER A 79 7.64 -7.41 15.71
C SER A 79 8.12 -7.23 17.15
N LYS A 80 7.93 -6.03 17.73
CA LYS A 80 8.27 -5.78 19.15
C LYS A 80 7.39 -6.56 20.13
N SER A 81 6.18 -6.95 19.72
CA SER A 81 5.23 -7.69 20.56
C SER A 81 5.51 -9.20 20.59
N MET A 82 6.26 -9.73 19.60
CA MET A 82 6.48 -11.17 19.43
C MET A 82 7.14 -11.87 20.62
N SER A 83 8.01 -11.18 21.37
CA SER A 83 8.71 -11.74 22.53
C SER A 83 7.87 -11.79 23.81
N ARG A 84 6.66 -11.20 23.81
CA ARG A 84 5.80 -11.06 24.99
C ARG A 84 4.54 -11.92 24.95
N VAL A 85 4.37 -12.69 23.88
CA VAL A 85 3.16 -13.48 23.62
C VAL A 85 3.49 -14.96 23.58
N SER A 86 2.47 -15.80 23.76
CA SER A 86 2.61 -17.24 23.57
C SER A 86 2.96 -17.59 22.12
N ILE A 87 3.45 -18.82 21.89
CA ILE A 87 3.80 -19.31 20.55
C ILE A 87 2.66 -19.14 19.53
N GLU A 88 1.41 -19.37 19.95
CA GLU A 88 0.20 -19.16 19.13
C GLU A 88 0.10 -17.69 18.68
N GLY A 89 0.32 -16.75 19.61
CA GLY A 89 0.33 -15.31 19.33
C GLY A 89 1.50 -14.90 18.44
N THR A 90 2.70 -15.47 18.65
CA THR A 90 3.86 -15.21 17.80
C THR A 90 3.61 -15.63 16.35
N ILE A 91 3.04 -16.83 16.13
CA ILE A 91 2.67 -17.31 14.80
C ILE A 91 1.67 -16.36 14.13
N PHE A 92 0.63 -15.93 14.86
CA PHE A 92 -0.33 -14.94 14.34
C PHE A 92 0.36 -13.64 13.91
N LEU A 93 1.22 -13.07 14.76
CA LEU A 93 1.92 -11.81 14.45
C LEU A 93 2.84 -11.95 13.23
N ILE A 94 3.52 -13.08 13.06
CA ILE A 94 4.36 -13.35 11.88
C ILE A 94 3.50 -13.36 10.61
N ILE A 95 2.38 -14.08 10.62
CA ILE A 95 1.44 -14.12 9.49
C ILE A 95 0.92 -12.72 9.17
N SER A 96 0.53 -11.94 10.19
CA SER A 96 0.08 -10.56 9.99
C SER A 96 1.15 -9.67 9.37
N VAL A 97 2.41 -9.77 9.81
CA VAL A 97 3.53 -9.02 9.22
C VAL A 97 3.72 -9.38 7.74
N ILE A 98 3.69 -10.67 7.40
CA ILE A 98 3.79 -11.13 6.01
C ILE A 98 2.66 -10.54 5.15
N LEU A 99 1.42 -10.57 5.64
CA LEU A 99 0.27 -10.03 4.92
C LEU A 99 0.34 -8.50 4.75
N ILE A 100 0.89 -7.78 5.73
CA ILE A 100 1.17 -6.34 5.59
C ILE A 100 2.22 -6.11 4.51
N ILE A 101 3.31 -6.89 4.48
CA ILE A 101 4.34 -6.76 3.43
C ILE A 101 3.75 -7.01 2.04
N VAL A 102 2.96 -8.07 1.88
CA VAL A 102 2.24 -8.35 0.63
C VAL A 102 1.34 -7.18 0.23
N SER A 103 0.61 -6.60 1.19
CA SER A 103 -0.23 -5.42 0.97
C SER A 103 0.55 -4.21 0.45
N LEU A 104 1.74 -3.94 1.03
CA LEU A 104 2.61 -2.86 0.58
C LEU A 104 3.08 -3.09 -0.87
N ILE A 105 3.48 -4.32 -1.21
CA ILE A 105 3.87 -4.69 -2.57
C ILE A 105 2.71 -4.46 -3.56
N LEU A 106 1.50 -4.85 -3.20
CA LEU A 106 0.31 -4.64 -4.03
C LEU A 106 0.02 -3.14 -4.25
N ILE A 107 0.10 -2.33 -3.19
CA ILE A 107 -0.07 -0.87 -3.31
C ILE A 107 0.93 -0.30 -4.30
N PHE A 108 2.21 -0.68 -4.19
CA PHE A 108 3.23 -0.23 -5.13
C PHE A 108 2.93 -0.65 -6.57
N PHE A 109 2.58 -1.92 -6.78
CA PHE A 109 2.29 -2.44 -8.12
C PHE A 109 1.12 -1.72 -8.79
N PHE A 110 0.01 -1.53 -8.07
CA PHE A 110 -1.17 -0.85 -8.61
C PHE A 110 -0.90 0.63 -8.86
N ILE A 111 -0.14 1.32 -8.00
CA ILE A 111 0.15 2.75 -8.20
C ILE A 111 1.13 2.98 -9.34
N ASN A 112 2.07 2.05 -9.54
CA ASN A 112 3.10 2.19 -10.56
C ASN A 112 2.54 2.36 -11.98
N ASN A 113 1.34 1.86 -12.26
CA ASN A 113 0.75 1.90 -13.59
C ASN A 113 -0.69 2.43 -13.60
N PRO A 114 -1.01 3.62 -14.15
CA PRO A 114 -0.14 4.63 -14.78
C PRO A 114 0.25 5.82 -13.86
N ILE A 115 -0.23 5.84 -12.61
CA ILE A 115 -0.24 7.05 -11.76
C ILE A 115 1.18 7.46 -11.31
N LEU A 116 1.97 6.54 -10.76
CA LEU A 116 3.33 6.85 -10.29
C LEU A 116 4.24 7.31 -11.43
N ARG A 117 4.13 6.65 -12.59
CA ARG A 117 4.88 7.02 -13.79
C ARG A 117 4.55 8.44 -14.21
N ALA A 118 3.27 8.79 -14.25
CA ALA A 118 2.85 10.15 -14.56
C ALA A 118 3.37 11.16 -13.53
N PHE A 119 3.34 10.81 -12.24
CA PHE A 119 3.85 11.66 -11.16
C PHE A 119 5.31 12.02 -11.35
N LEU A 120 6.15 10.99 -11.51
CA LEU A 120 7.59 11.11 -11.58
C LEU A 120 8.04 11.92 -12.80
N VAL A 121 7.34 11.78 -13.92
CA VAL A 121 7.58 12.60 -15.11
C VAL A 121 7.21 14.05 -14.87
N VAL A 122 6.07 14.32 -14.23
CA VAL A 122 5.61 15.69 -13.94
C VAL A 122 6.55 16.43 -12.99
N ILE A 123 7.12 15.75 -11.99
CA ILE A 123 8.08 16.35 -11.06
C ILE A 123 9.54 16.33 -11.57
N GLY A 124 9.78 15.85 -12.79
CA GLY A 124 11.12 15.83 -13.40
C GLY A 124 12.09 14.77 -12.86
N LEU A 125 11.61 13.78 -12.07
CA LEU A 125 12.43 12.68 -11.52
C LEU A 125 12.46 11.44 -12.44
N SER A 126 12.00 11.56 -13.69
CA SER A 126 11.90 10.43 -14.64
C SER A 126 13.25 9.78 -14.95
N SER A 127 14.33 10.55 -15.04
CA SER A 127 15.69 10.04 -15.35
C SER A 127 16.25 9.14 -14.24
N ILE A 128 15.99 9.47 -12.98
CA ILE A 128 16.47 8.70 -11.82
C ILE A 128 15.67 7.40 -11.66
N PHE A 129 14.35 7.46 -11.89
CA PHE A 129 13.47 6.30 -11.72
C PHE A 129 13.59 5.30 -12.86
N MET A 130 13.77 5.74 -14.10
CA MET A 130 14.05 4.84 -15.24
C MET A 130 15.37 4.10 -15.06
N GLY A 131 16.39 4.76 -14.51
CA GLY A 131 17.68 4.11 -14.19
C GLY A 131 17.60 3.08 -13.05
N ALA A 132 16.66 3.24 -12.11
CA ALA A 132 16.42 2.27 -11.05
C ALA A 132 15.60 1.05 -11.53
N ILE A 133 14.66 1.25 -12.47
CA ILE A 133 13.86 0.15 -13.05
C ILE A 133 14.67 -0.65 -14.09
N SER A 134 15.59 -0.03 -14.84
CA SER A 134 16.40 -0.78 -15.82
C SER A 134 17.42 -1.73 -15.20
N GLN A 135 17.59 -1.70 -13.88
CA GLN A 135 18.52 -2.53 -13.12
C GLN A 135 17.82 -3.64 -12.31
N SER A 136 16.47 -3.73 -12.36
CA SER A 136 15.66 -4.80 -11.78
C SER A 136 15.08 -5.70 -12.86
#